data_AF-A0A7S0B0N4-F1
#
_entry.id   AF-A0A7S0B0N4-F1
#
_cell.length_a   1.000
_cell.length_b   1.000
_cell.length_c   1.000
_cell.angle_alpha   90.00
_cell.angle_beta   90.00
_cell.angle_gamma   90.00
#
_symmetry.space_group_name_H-M   'P 1'
#
loop_
_entity.id
_entity.type
_entity.pdbx_description
1 polymer ?
#
loop_
_entity_poly.entity_id
_entity_poly.type
_entity_poly.pdbx_seq_one_letter_code
_entity_poly.pdbx_strand_id
1 'polypeptide(L)'
;KKRRAAPKLLRRACFATSVEDIHKAVLNSELNVDSLASPPEAWIKQQHGKLVSEATYKTDTKSLVPAAGTKRQAVREDDAELGQLLHRQDDWIDWIMDDGNSLITAEDYVRFRLQPLLAEYADKLPRLGFLHRMLQISTFLLGALTTAASLFDHQELIPLAVTLTTVLTGISEFEQVGTRLRNMNTSLLQLKNLLTWWHSLSMVEKRLPENKEYLVIVTEGTRDTEVSAWMRGKGLAKKPKGSRNKTSGEQAEDEDEDEDDGSSRLRRRPCEEFRGRVEALM
;
A
#
# COMPACT_ATOMS: atom_id res chain seq x y z
N LYS A 1 13.49 -47.44 -29.50
CA LYS A 1 12.80 -46.64 -28.44
C LYS A 1 13.55 -45.31 -28.25
N LYS A 2 13.16 -44.24 -28.97
CA LYS A 2 13.77 -42.90 -28.82
C LYS A 2 13.18 -42.21 -27.58
N ARG A 3 14.01 -41.97 -26.55
CA ARG A 3 13.63 -41.15 -25.39
C ARG A 3 13.51 -39.69 -25.83
N ARG A 4 12.29 -39.14 -25.81
CA ARG A 4 12.05 -37.72 -26.06
C ARG A 4 12.55 -36.92 -24.86
N ALA A 5 13.41 -35.93 -25.10
CA ALA A 5 13.90 -35.01 -24.07
C ALA A 5 12.76 -34.15 -23.53
N ALA A 6 12.67 -34.02 -22.21
CA ALA A 6 11.66 -33.19 -21.56
C ALA A 6 11.93 -31.69 -21.86
N PRO A 7 10.88 -30.88 -22.09
CA PRO A 7 11.03 -29.45 -22.33
C PRO A 7 11.61 -28.76 -21.09
N LYS A 8 12.63 -27.92 -21.29
CA LYS A 8 13.21 -27.08 -20.23
C LYS A 8 12.17 -26.02 -19.85
N LEU A 9 11.47 -26.23 -18.74
CA LEU A 9 10.55 -25.24 -18.20
C LEU A 9 11.33 -23.99 -17.75
N LEU A 10 10.81 -22.81 -18.09
CA LEU A 10 11.34 -21.53 -17.61
C LEU A 10 11.34 -21.50 -16.08
N ARG A 11 12.43 -21.02 -15.47
CA ARG A 11 12.61 -20.91 -14.01
C ARG A 11 11.39 -20.33 -13.28
N ARG A 12 10.74 -19.33 -13.88
CA ARG A 12 9.55 -18.69 -13.32
C ARG A 12 8.34 -19.62 -13.22
N ALA A 13 8.14 -20.50 -14.20
CA ALA A 13 7.07 -21.49 -14.17
C ALA A 13 7.31 -22.52 -13.06
N CYS A 14 8.56 -22.97 -12.89
CA CYS A 14 8.93 -23.93 -11.84
C CYS A 14 8.78 -23.33 -10.43
N PHE A 15 9.13 -22.05 -10.26
CA PHE A 15 8.91 -21.33 -9.01
C PHE A 15 7.42 -21.15 -8.72
N ALA A 16 6.62 -20.73 -9.70
CA ALA A 16 5.17 -20.56 -9.54
C ALA A 16 4.49 -21.87 -9.12
N THR A 17 4.83 -22.99 -9.76
CA THR A 17 4.31 -24.31 -9.36
C THR A 17 4.76 -24.70 -7.94
N SER A 18 6.00 -24.40 -7.55
CA SER A 18 6.49 -24.68 -6.20
C SER A 18 5.77 -23.84 -5.13
N VAL A 19 5.46 -22.58 -5.42
CA VAL A 19 4.70 -21.71 -4.51
C VAL A 19 3.25 -22.17 -4.40
N GLU A 20 2.64 -22.57 -5.51
CA GLU A 20 1.28 -23.10 -5.52
C GLU A 20 1.17 -24.42 -4.73
N ASP A 21 2.16 -25.29 -4.83
CA ASP A 21 2.24 -26.53 -4.05
C ASP A 21 2.40 -26.26 -2.55
N ILE A 22 3.24 -25.29 -2.16
CA ILE A 22 3.37 -24.87 -0.76
C ILE A 22 2.02 -24.32 -0.25
N HIS A 23 1.36 -23.48 -1.04
CA HIS A 23 0.09 -22.88 -0.64
C HIS A 23 -1.02 -23.93 -0.51
N LYS A 24 -1.09 -24.90 -1.43
CA LYS A 24 -2.00 -26.05 -1.34
C LYS A 24 -1.69 -26.94 -0.14
N ALA A 25 -0.41 -27.18 0.15
CA ALA A 25 0.01 -27.95 1.32
C ALA A 25 -0.37 -27.22 2.63
N VAL A 26 -0.22 -25.90 2.69
CA VAL A 26 -0.59 -25.08 3.86
C VAL A 26 -2.11 -25.01 4.04
N LEU A 27 -2.88 -24.91 2.95
CA LEU A 27 -4.34 -24.84 3.02
C LEU A 27 -5.00 -26.19 3.35
N ASN A 28 -4.40 -27.30 2.91
CA ASN A 28 -4.96 -28.64 3.10
C ASN A 28 -4.40 -29.36 4.33
N SER A 29 -3.26 -28.91 4.89
CA SER A 29 -2.75 -29.45 6.14
C SER A 29 -3.49 -28.80 7.30
N GLU A 30 -4.31 -29.58 8.00
CA GLU A 30 -4.60 -29.28 9.41
C GLU A 30 -3.25 -29.02 10.10
N LEU A 31 -3.17 -27.94 10.88
CA LEU A 31 -1.98 -27.53 11.62
C LEU A 31 -1.63 -28.62 12.64
N ASN A 32 -1.01 -29.69 12.17
CA ASN A 32 -0.52 -30.76 13.00
C ASN A 32 0.70 -30.21 13.74
N VAL A 33 0.75 -30.41 15.05
CA VAL A 33 1.77 -29.86 15.97
C VAL A 33 3.19 -30.30 15.55
N ASP A 34 3.30 -31.36 14.75
CA ASP A 34 4.53 -31.84 14.12
C ASP A 34 5.11 -30.89 13.06
N SER A 35 4.35 -29.92 12.55
CA SER A 35 4.85 -28.89 11.62
C SER A 35 5.76 -27.85 12.29
N LEU A 36 5.81 -27.84 13.64
CA LEU A 36 6.74 -27.03 14.42
C LEU A 36 8.03 -27.79 14.79
N ALA A 37 8.10 -29.11 14.53
CA ALA A 37 9.34 -29.84 14.70
C ALA A 37 10.34 -29.38 13.63
N SER A 38 11.57 -29.03 14.05
CA SER A 38 12.63 -28.66 13.12
C SER A 38 12.81 -29.79 12.10
N PRO A 39 12.79 -29.50 10.78
CA PRO A 39 12.91 -30.53 9.77
C PRO A 39 14.25 -31.28 9.94
N PRO A 40 14.32 -32.58 9.60
CA PRO A 40 15.53 -33.37 9.75
C PRO A 40 16.73 -32.71 9.05
N GLU A 41 17.87 -32.63 9.73
CA GLU A 41 19.06 -31.91 9.25
C GLU A 41 19.53 -32.37 7.87
N ALA A 42 19.31 -33.66 7.55
CA ALA A 42 19.59 -34.24 6.23
C ALA A 42 18.77 -33.58 5.10
N TRP A 43 17.51 -33.24 5.37
CA TRP A 43 16.64 -32.58 4.39
C TRP A 43 17.09 -31.14 4.13
N ILE A 44 17.47 -30.41 5.19
CA ILE A 44 18.00 -29.04 5.09
C ILE A 44 19.27 -29.02 4.23
N LYS A 45 20.22 -29.93 4.48
CA LYS A 45 21.46 -30.05 3.67
C LYS A 45 21.16 -30.35 2.20
N GLN A 46 20.17 -31.20 1.92
CA GLN A 46 19.76 -31.53 0.56
C GLN A 46 19.15 -30.33 -0.19
N GLN A 47 18.32 -29.53 0.49
CA GLN A 47 17.73 -28.33 -0.13
C GLN A 47 18.76 -27.22 -0.31
N HIS A 48 19.68 -27.05 0.66
CA HIS A 48 20.75 -26.07 0.55
C HIS A 48 21.67 -26.37 -0.64
N GLY A 49 22.00 -27.65 -0.90
CA GLY A 49 22.77 -28.04 -2.08
C GLY A 49 22.04 -27.82 -3.42
N LYS A 50 20.70 -27.89 -3.43
CA LYS A 50 19.89 -27.58 -4.62
C LYS A 50 19.80 -26.08 -4.89
N LEU A 51 19.63 -25.28 -3.84
CA LEU A 51 19.47 -23.83 -3.94
C LEU A 51 20.81 -23.12 -4.19
N VAL A 52 21.88 -23.60 -3.55
CA VAL A 52 23.24 -23.08 -3.66
C VAL A 52 24.07 -23.94 -4.62
N SER A 53 23.51 -24.28 -5.78
CA SER A 53 24.35 -24.84 -6.83
C SER A 53 25.28 -23.74 -7.37
N GLU A 54 26.54 -23.83 -6.96
CA GLU A 54 27.66 -22.92 -7.24
C GLU A 54 27.83 -22.62 -8.74
N ALA A 55 27.34 -23.52 -9.60
CA ALA A 55 27.38 -23.39 -11.05
C ALA A 55 26.51 -22.25 -11.61
N THR A 56 25.56 -21.70 -10.83
CA THR A 56 24.63 -20.67 -11.35
C THR A 56 24.97 -19.24 -10.98
N TYR A 57 25.98 -19.01 -10.14
CA TYR A 57 26.37 -17.64 -9.77
C TYR A 57 27.42 -17.02 -10.71
N LYS A 58 28.07 -17.81 -11.58
CA LYS A 58 29.17 -17.33 -12.43
C LYS A 58 28.78 -16.88 -13.84
N THR A 59 27.54 -17.07 -14.29
CA THR A 59 27.26 -17.04 -15.74
C THR A 59 26.35 -15.91 -16.26
N ASP A 60 25.80 -15.02 -15.44
CA ASP A 60 24.83 -14.04 -15.96
C ASP A 60 24.82 -12.67 -15.27
N THR A 61 26.01 -12.08 -15.05
CA THR A 61 26.15 -10.65 -14.72
C THR A 61 26.28 -9.75 -15.95
N LYS A 62 26.07 -10.27 -17.16
CA LYS A 62 26.02 -9.44 -18.36
C LYS A 62 24.64 -8.79 -18.52
N SER A 63 24.55 -7.56 -18.03
CA SER A 63 23.73 -6.49 -18.61
C SER A 63 22.23 -6.79 -18.76
N LEU A 64 21.49 -6.74 -17.64
CA LEU A 64 20.04 -6.57 -17.62
C LEU A 64 19.62 -5.09 -17.58
N VAL A 65 20.43 -4.18 -18.15
CA VAL A 65 20.01 -2.78 -18.35
C VAL A 65 19.26 -2.72 -19.68
N PRO A 66 17.92 -2.58 -19.68
CA PRO A 66 17.19 -2.30 -20.91
C PRO A 66 17.61 -0.92 -21.43
N ALA A 67 17.99 -0.84 -22.70
CA ALA A 67 18.25 0.41 -23.40
C ALA A 67 16.98 1.30 -23.35
N ALA A 68 16.99 2.29 -22.46
CA ALA A 68 15.88 3.21 -22.23
C ALA A 68 15.80 4.25 -23.36
N GLY A 69 14.92 4.01 -24.34
CA GLY A 69 14.63 4.90 -25.46
C GLY A 69 13.19 5.45 -25.45
N THR A 70 12.58 5.63 -24.28
CA THR A 70 11.16 6.02 -24.18
C THR A 70 11.01 7.54 -24.14
N LYS A 71 10.47 8.12 -25.21
CA LYS A 71 10.11 9.54 -25.35
C LYS A 71 9.12 9.95 -24.24
N ARG A 72 9.55 10.82 -23.33
CA ARG A 72 8.69 11.49 -22.34
C ARG A 72 7.81 12.53 -23.03
N GLN A 73 6.49 12.41 -22.85
CA GLN A 73 5.52 13.43 -23.25
C GLN A 73 5.64 14.66 -22.33
N ALA A 74 5.52 15.84 -22.93
CA ALA A 74 5.64 17.14 -22.28
C ALA A 74 4.57 17.31 -21.18
N VAL A 75 5.05 17.48 -19.95
CA VAL A 75 4.23 17.83 -18.78
C VAL A 75 4.09 19.36 -18.75
N ARG A 76 2.89 19.80 -18.36
CA ARG A 76 2.32 21.15 -18.40
C ARG A 76 3.05 22.10 -17.45
N GLU A 77 3.26 23.36 -17.88
CA GLU A 77 4.23 24.33 -17.33
C GLU A 77 3.90 24.99 -15.99
N ASP A 78 2.72 24.75 -15.40
CA ASP A 78 2.27 25.48 -14.20
C ASP A 78 2.87 24.95 -12.87
N ASP A 79 3.64 23.85 -12.90
CA ASP A 79 4.34 23.26 -11.74
C ASP A 79 5.88 23.45 -11.80
N ALA A 80 6.36 24.37 -12.64
CA ALA A 80 7.78 24.47 -13.03
C ALA A 80 8.77 24.79 -11.89
N GLU A 81 8.36 25.48 -10.83
CA GLU A 81 9.26 25.80 -9.71
C GLU A 81 9.59 24.59 -8.83
N LEU A 82 8.64 23.66 -8.62
CA LEU A 82 8.91 22.44 -7.86
C LEU A 82 9.74 21.43 -8.69
N GLY A 83 9.54 21.45 -10.01
CA GLY A 83 10.29 20.63 -10.96
C GLY A 83 11.78 21.01 -11.06
N GLN A 84 12.11 22.30 -10.99
CA GLN A 84 13.51 22.74 -11.08
C GLN A 84 14.35 22.40 -9.84
N LEU A 85 13.76 22.30 -8.65
CA LEU A 85 14.46 21.82 -7.45
C LEU A 85 14.72 20.30 -7.48
N LEU A 86 13.88 19.53 -8.17
CA LEU A 86 14.03 18.07 -8.30
C LEU A 86 14.96 17.67 -9.47
N HIS A 87 15.13 18.50 -10.49
CA HIS A 87 15.88 18.15 -11.72
C HIS A 87 17.40 18.47 -11.71
N ARG A 88 17.94 19.10 -10.65
CA ARG A 88 19.39 19.40 -10.57
C ARG A 88 20.22 18.31 -9.85
N GLN A 89 19.66 17.12 -9.68
CA GLN A 89 20.30 15.99 -8.99
C GLN A 89 20.35 14.74 -9.88
N ASP A 90 20.52 14.95 -11.20
CA ASP A 90 20.64 13.89 -12.21
C ASP A 90 22.10 13.45 -12.47
N ASP A 91 22.96 13.55 -11.45
CA ASP A 91 24.28 12.95 -11.48
C ASP A 91 24.24 11.60 -10.74
N TRP A 92 23.86 10.56 -11.48
CA TRP A 92 24.25 9.15 -11.27
C TRP A 92 24.21 8.63 -9.81
N ILE A 93 23.13 8.88 -9.07
CA ILE A 93 22.77 8.00 -7.96
C ILE A 93 22.52 6.64 -8.61
N ASP A 94 23.56 5.81 -8.55
CA ASP A 94 23.52 4.39 -8.77
C ASP A 94 22.21 3.92 -8.15
N TRP A 95 21.37 3.24 -8.93
CA TRP A 95 20.19 2.58 -8.40
C TRP A 95 20.71 1.43 -7.52
N ILE A 96 21.31 1.78 -6.38
CA ILE A 96 21.44 0.93 -5.21
C ILE A 96 19.99 0.63 -4.91
N MET A 97 19.51 -0.46 -5.51
CA MET A 97 18.21 -1.02 -5.23
C MET A 97 18.19 -1.15 -3.73
N ASP A 98 17.40 -0.30 -3.08
CA ASP A 98 17.19 -0.38 -1.65
C ASP A 98 16.80 -1.83 -1.35
N ASP A 99 17.71 -2.52 -0.68
CA ASP A 99 17.57 -3.92 -0.34
C ASP A 99 16.57 -4.12 0.81
N GLY A 100 16.02 -3.03 1.34
CA GLY A 100 15.05 -3.00 2.43
C GLY A 100 15.71 -3.20 3.80
N ASN A 101 16.93 -3.74 3.85
CA ASN A 101 17.54 -4.29 5.06
C ASN A 101 18.94 -3.76 5.36
N SER A 102 19.59 -3.01 4.47
CA SER A 102 20.90 -2.43 4.74
C SER A 102 20.86 -1.36 5.83
N LEU A 103 21.96 -1.27 6.58
CA LEU A 103 22.19 -0.19 7.53
C LEU A 103 22.44 1.11 6.77
N ILE A 104 21.46 2.00 6.77
CA ILE A 104 21.55 3.29 6.10
C ILE A 104 21.58 4.44 7.11
N THR A 105 22.26 5.54 6.75
CA THR A 105 22.23 6.74 7.57
C THR A 105 20.84 7.38 7.50
N ALA A 106 20.48 8.22 8.47
CA ALA A 106 19.16 8.86 8.47
C ALA A 106 18.97 9.81 7.28
N GLU A 107 20.03 10.47 6.82
CA GLU A 107 19.99 11.31 5.62
C GLU A 107 19.77 10.47 4.36
N ASP A 108 20.45 9.33 4.27
CA ASP A 108 20.26 8.37 3.18
C ASP A 108 18.85 7.77 3.22
N TYR A 109 18.32 7.45 4.40
CA TYR A 109 16.93 6.99 4.57
C TYR A 109 15.92 7.97 3.96
N VAL A 110 16.08 9.27 4.22
CA VAL A 110 15.20 10.30 3.64
C VAL A 110 15.29 10.32 2.12
N ARG A 111 16.51 10.25 1.58
CA ARG A 111 16.74 10.31 0.12
C ARG A 111 16.27 9.06 -0.60
N PHE A 112 16.53 7.87 -0.05
CA PHE A 112 16.27 6.60 -0.71
C PHE A 112 14.87 6.04 -0.45
N ARG A 113 14.25 6.34 0.70
CA ARG A 113 12.91 5.80 1.04
C ARG A 113 11.83 6.86 1.08
N LEU A 114 12.03 7.91 1.87
CA LEU A 114 10.97 8.90 2.10
C LEU A 114 10.64 9.70 0.83
N GLN A 115 11.67 10.19 0.12
CA GLN A 115 11.48 10.99 -1.10
C GLN A 115 10.83 10.19 -2.24
N PRO A 116 11.29 8.96 -2.57
CA PRO A 116 10.64 8.15 -3.60
C PRO A 116 9.20 7.78 -3.23
N LEU A 117 8.93 7.48 -1.96
CA LEU A 117 7.57 7.19 -1.49
C LEU A 117 6.64 8.41 -1.66
N LEU A 118 7.13 9.61 -1.36
CA LEU A 118 6.39 10.85 -1.57
C LEU A 118 6.11 11.09 -3.06
N ALA A 119 7.10 10.88 -3.93
CA ALA A 119 6.95 11.01 -5.38
C ALA A 119 5.97 9.98 -5.96
N GLU A 120 6.05 8.73 -5.48
CA GLU A 120 5.13 7.65 -5.88
C GLU A 120 3.69 7.99 -5.52
N TYR A 121 3.45 8.53 -4.31
CA TYR A 121 2.11 8.95 -3.92
C TYR A 121 1.64 10.13 -4.76
N ALA A 122 2.49 11.13 -5.00
CA ALA A 122 2.16 12.29 -5.83
C ALA A 122 1.77 11.91 -7.27
N ASP A 123 2.46 10.95 -7.91
CA ASP A 123 2.12 10.48 -9.27
C ASP A 123 0.84 9.62 -9.30
N LYS A 124 0.59 8.82 -8.26
CA LYS A 124 -0.60 7.96 -8.20
C LYS A 124 -1.90 8.71 -7.91
N LEU A 125 -1.86 9.76 -7.09
CA LEU A 125 -3.03 10.55 -6.70
C LEU A 125 -3.90 11.03 -7.89
N PRO A 126 -3.35 11.69 -8.94
CA PRO A 126 -4.15 12.20 -10.05
C PRO A 126 -4.83 11.07 -10.85
N ARG A 127 -4.16 9.91 -10.98
CA ARG A 127 -4.73 8.76 -11.69
C ARG A 127 -5.93 8.18 -10.96
N LEU A 128 -5.84 8.03 -9.63
CA LEU A 128 -6.98 7.60 -8.81
C LEU A 128 -8.11 8.63 -8.82
N GLY A 129 -7.77 9.92 -8.76
CA GLY A 129 -8.75 11.00 -8.84
C GLY A 129 -9.51 11.01 -10.16
N PHE A 130 -8.80 10.82 -11.28
CA PHE A 130 -9.40 10.72 -12.60
C PHE A 130 -10.31 9.50 -12.73
N LEU A 131 -9.85 8.33 -12.27
CA LEU A 131 -10.65 7.09 -12.30
C LEU A 131 -11.95 7.24 -11.48
N HIS A 132 -11.85 7.81 -10.28
CA HIS A 132 -13.01 8.04 -9.42
C HIS A 132 -14.03 8.98 -10.10
N ARG A 133 -13.54 10.09 -10.67
CA ARG A 133 -14.38 11.05 -11.40
C ARG A 133 -15.03 10.41 -12.64
N MET A 134 -14.28 9.61 -13.39
CA MET A 134 -14.80 8.89 -14.56
C MET A 134 -15.93 7.93 -14.18
N LEU A 135 -15.74 7.11 -13.13
CA LEU A 135 -16.78 6.20 -12.64
C LEU A 135 -18.03 6.98 -12.24
N GLN A 136 -17.88 8.07 -11.48
CA GLN A 136 -19.00 8.89 -11.04
C GLN A 136 -19.77 9.52 -12.22
N ILE A 137 -19.06 10.08 -13.21
CA ILE A 137 -19.67 10.63 -14.42
C ILE A 137 -20.42 9.53 -15.20
N SER A 138 -19.84 8.34 -15.33
CA SER A 138 -20.47 7.23 -16.04
C SER A 138 -21.80 6.79 -15.38
N THR A 139 -21.84 6.73 -14.05
CA THR A 139 -23.06 6.45 -13.28
C THR A 139 -24.13 7.52 -13.50
N PHE A 140 -23.75 8.80 -13.50
CA PHE A 140 -24.70 9.89 -13.79
C PHE A 140 -25.26 9.84 -15.21
N LEU A 141 -24.41 9.55 -16.21
CA LEU A 141 -24.84 9.44 -17.60
C LEU A 141 -25.82 8.27 -17.81
N LEU A 142 -25.58 7.13 -17.17
CA LEU A 142 -26.52 6.00 -17.22
C LEU A 142 -27.83 6.29 -16.50
N GLY A 143 -27.79 7.01 -15.38
CA GLY A 143 -29.00 7.52 -14.72
C GLY A 143 -29.82 8.40 -15.67
N ALA A 144 -29.18 9.38 -16.31
CA ALA A 144 -29.83 10.25 -17.28
C ALA A 144 -30.38 9.49 -18.50
N LEU A 145 -29.64 8.50 -19.00
CA LEU A 145 -30.10 7.63 -20.09
C LEU A 145 -31.33 6.82 -19.68
N THR A 146 -31.38 6.33 -18.43
CA THR A 146 -32.54 5.61 -17.88
C THR A 146 -33.77 6.51 -17.85
N THR A 147 -33.62 7.76 -17.38
CA THR A 147 -34.71 8.75 -17.39
C THR A 147 -35.15 9.10 -18.81
N ALA A 148 -34.21 9.28 -19.75
CA ALA A 148 -34.52 9.59 -21.14
C ALA A 148 -35.25 8.43 -21.84
N ALA A 149 -34.80 7.19 -21.65
CA ALA A 149 -35.47 6.00 -22.22
C ALA A 149 -36.92 5.85 -21.73
N SER A 150 -37.20 6.26 -20.49
CA SER A 150 -38.55 6.29 -19.94
C SER A 150 -39.47 7.29 -20.66
N LEU A 151 -38.95 8.36 -21.26
CA LEU A 151 -39.74 9.36 -21.98
C LEU A 151 -40.09 8.93 -23.41
N PHE A 152 -39.26 8.09 -24.04
CA PHE A 152 -39.46 7.60 -25.41
C PHE A 152 -40.20 6.25 -25.48
N ASP A 153 -40.76 5.78 -24.35
CA ASP A 153 -41.45 4.49 -24.22
C ASP A 153 -40.60 3.27 -24.63
N HIS A 154 -39.27 3.37 -24.52
CA HIS A 154 -38.33 2.28 -24.79
C HIS A 154 -38.05 1.48 -23.51
N GLN A 155 -39.08 0.79 -23.02
CA GLN A 155 -39.06 0.09 -21.74
C GLN A 155 -38.01 -1.04 -21.67
N GLU A 156 -37.64 -1.61 -22.81
CA GLU A 156 -36.64 -2.68 -22.90
C GLU A 156 -35.21 -2.23 -22.54
N LEU A 157 -34.88 -0.93 -22.68
CA LEU A 157 -33.54 -0.39 -22.40
C LEU A 157 -33.33 -0.08 -20.91
N ILE A 158 -34.40 0.10 -20.14
CA ILE A 158 -34.36 0.44 -18.72
C ILE A 158 -33.60 -0.62 -17.90
N PRO A 159 -33.93 -1.92 -17.95
CA PRO A 159 -33.21 -2.92 -17.16
C PRO A 159 -31.73 -3.04 -17.56
N LEU A 160 -31.39 -2.78 -18.83
CA LEU A 160 -29.99 -2.79 -19.28
C LEU A 160 -29.18 -1.64 -18.66
N ALA A 161 -29.74 -0.42 -18.64
CA ALA A 161 -29.08 0.73 -18.03
C ALA A 161 -28.94 0.59 -16.51
N VAL A 162 -29.96 0.05 -15.84
CA VAL A 162 -29.95 -0.21 -14.40
C VAL A 162 -28.90 -1.27 -14.04
N THR A 163 -28.86 -2.40 -14.75
CA THR A 163 -27.87 -3.45 -14.50
C THR A 163 -26.44 -2.95 -14.70
N LEU A 164 -26.18 -2.16 -15.76
CA LEU A 164 -24.87 -1.56 -16.00
C LEU A 164 -24.47 -0.57 -14.90
N THR A 165 -25.43 0.22 -14.41
CA THR A 165 -25.23 1.13 -13.27
C THR A 165 -24.84 0.38 -12.00
N THR A 166 -25.54 -0.73 -11.72
CA THR A 166 -25.22 -1.62 -10.58
C THR A 166 -23.82 -2.21 -10.71
N VAL A 167 -23.42 -2.66 -11.90
CA VAL A 167 -22.07 -3.22 -12.14
C VAL A 167 -20.99 -2.15 -11.91
N LEU A 168 -21.15 -0.94 -12.46
CA LEU A 168 -20.18 0.15 -12.28
C LEU A 168 -20.08 0.59 -10.81
N THR A 169 -21.22 0.65 -10.12
CA THR A 169 -21.25 0.96 -8.69
C THR A 169 -20.54 -0.12 -7.88
N GLY A 170 -20.81 -1.40 -8.19
CA GLY A 170 -20.13 -2.53 -7.57
C GLY A 170 -18.61 -2.53 -7.81
N ILE A 171 -18.14 -2.17 -9.01
CA ILE A 171 -16.70 -2.02 -9.31
C ILE A 171 -16.10 -0.87 -8.48
N SER A 172 -16.79 0.27 -8.40
CA SER A 172 -16.34 1.43 -7.61
C SER A 172 -16.23 1.10 -6.13
N GLU A 173 -17.22 0.38 -5.58
CA GLU A 173 -17.23 -0.11 -4.20
C GLU A 173 -16.17 -1.17 -3.96
N PHE A 174 -15.98 -2.11 -4.89
CA PHE A 174 -14.97 -3.16 -4.79
C PHE A 174 -13.54 -2.61 -4.74
N GLU A 175 -13.22 -1.65 -5.60
CA GLU A 175 -11.90 -1.00 -5.60
C GLU A 175 -11.72 0.03 -4.48
N GLN A 176 -12.82 0.45 -3.84
CA GLN A 176 -12.85 1.48 -2.80
C GLN A 176 -12.06 2.74 -3.18
N VAL A 177 -12.17 3.16 -4.45
CA VAL A 177 -11.30 4.20 -5.03
C VAL A 177 -11.34 5.50 -4.21
N GLY A 178 -12.53 5.88 -3.72
CA GLY A 178 -12.69 7.08 -2.88
C GLY A 178 -11.95 6.98 -1.53
N THR A 179 -12.08 5.85 -0.84
CA THR A 179 -11.38 5.59 0.43
C THR A 179 -9.87 5.57 0.20
N ARG A 180 -9.39 4.91 -0.86
CA ARG A 180 -7.97 4.87 -1.22
C ARG A 180 -7.42 6.26 -1.52
N LEU A 181 -8.14 7.07 -2.31
CA LEU A 181 -7.75 8.43 -2.62
C LEU A 181 -7.60 9.29 -1.35
N ARG A 182 -8.57 9.21 -0.43
CA ARG A 182 -8.53 9.95 0.84
C ARG A 182 -7.36 9.49 1.72
N ASN A 183 -7.12 8.19 1.81
CA ASN A 183 -6.03 7.63 2.60
C ASN A 183 -4.66 8.01 2.03
N MET A 184 -4.48 7.92 0.71
CA MET A 184 -3.24 8.34 0.05
C MET A 184 -2.98 9.83 0.22
N ASN A 185 -4.01 10.68 0.14
CA ASN A 185 -3.87 12.12 0.36
C ASN A 185 -3.46 12.43 1.81
N THR A 186 -4.09 11.76 2.79
CA THR A 186 -3.74 11.90 4.21
C THR A 186 -2.29 11.45 4.45
N SER A 187 -1.89 10.33 3.85
CA SER A 187 -0.53 9.80 3.94
C SER A 187 0.50 10.73 3.32
N LEU A 188 0.21 11.28 2.12
CA LEU A 188 1.07 12.25 1.45
C LEU A 188 1.27 13.51 2.28
N LEU A 189 0.21 14.01 2.93
CA LEU A 189 0.32 15.15 3.85
C LEU A 189 1.19 14.81 5.07
N GLN A 190 1.03 13.63 5.65
CA GLN A 190 1.86 13.16 6.77
C GLN A 190 3.34 13.07 6.38
N LEU A 191 3.67 12.49 5.22
CA LEU A 191 5.05 12.41 4.73
C LEU A 191 5.65 13.79 4.44
N LYS A 192 4.87 14.74 3.89
CA LYS A 192 5.31 16.13 3.69
C LYS A 192 5.59 16.84 5.01
N ASN A 193 4.74 16.64 6.01
CA ASN A 193 4.94 17.20 7.34
C ASN A 193 6.18 16.59 8.01
N LEU A 194 6.37 15.28 7.87
CA LEU A 194 7.56 14.59 8.38
C LEU A 194 8.85 15.09 7.72
N LEU A 195 8.84 15.29 6.40
CA LEU A 195 9.97 15.85 5.66
C LEU A 195 10.29 17.28 6.13
N THR A 196 9.26 18.11 6.30
CA THR A 196 9.40 19.48 6.80
C THR A 196 9.98 19.51 8.22
N TRP A 197 9.45 18.66 9.11
CA TRP A 197 9.97 18.46 10.46
C TRP A 197 11.43 18.04 10.42
N TRP A 198 11.80 17.05 9.61
CA TRP A 198 13.17 16.60 9.47
C TRP A 198 14.12 17.71 9.01
N HIS A 199 13.69 18.55 8.06
CA HIS A 199 14.48 19.69 7.63
C HIS A 199 14.62 20.79 8.68
N SER A 200 13.66 20.92 9.60
CA SER A 200 13.71 21.91 10.69
C SER A 200 14.70 21.54 11.80
N LEU A 201 15.08 20.26 11.93
CA LEU A 201 16.04 19.81 12.94
C LEU A 201 17.47 20.28 12.62
N SER A 202 18.18 20.70 13.67
CA SER A 202 19.62 20.96 13.62
C SER A 202 20.44 19.68 13.37
N MET A 203 21.70 19.83 12.97
CA MET A 203 22.60 18.68 12.74
C MET A 203 22.85 17.84 14.00
N VAL A 204 22.78 18.46 15.19
CA VAL A 204 22.93 17.75 16.47
C VAL A 204 21.68 16.91 16.74
N GLU A 205 20.50 17.48 16.57
CA GLU A 205 19.22 16.79 16.79
C GLU A 205 19.01 15.64 15.80
N LYS A 206 19.42 15.80 14.53
CA LYS A 206 19.37 14.71 13.53
C LYS A 206 20.21 13.49 13.90
N ARG A 207 21.22 13.66 14.76
CA ARG A 207 22.07 12.56 15.22
C ARG A 207 21.45 11.77 16.37
N LEU A 208 20.48 12.34 17.09
CA LEU A 208 19.81 11.69 18.22
C LEU A 208 19.07 10.42 17.74
N PRO A 209 19.22 9.28 18.44
CA PRO A 209 18.60 8.02 18.03
C PRO A 209 17.07 8.09 18.03
N GLU A 210 16.48 8.84 18.97
CA GLU A 210 15.03 9.01 19.09
C GLU A 210 14.43 9.66 17.83
N ASN A 211 15.08 10.68 17.27
CA ASN A 211 14.61 11.35 16.06
C ASN A 211 14.72 10.44 14.83
N LYS A 212 15.75 9.58 14.78
CA LYS A 212 15.90 8.59 13.71
C LYS A 212 14.83 7.51 13.78
N GLU A 213 14.55 7.02 14.98
CA GLU A 213 13.51 6.04 15.21
C GLU A 213 12.13 6.61 14.83
N TYR A 214 11.82 7.84 15.25
CA TYR A 214 10.59 8.52 14.88
C TYR A 214 10.44 8.66 13.35
N LEU A 215 11.51 9.06 12.65
CA LEU A 215 11.51 9.16 11.19
C LEU A 215 11.12 7.84 10.52
N VAL A 216 11.72 6.73 10.97
CA VAL A 216 11.46 5.39 10.42
C VAL A 216 10.04 4.93 10.77
N ILE A 217 9.63 5.03 12.04
CA ILE A 217 8.31 4.59 12.50
C ILE A 217 7.19 5.31 11.75
N VAL A 218 7.28 6.63 11.58
CA VAL A 218 6.23 7.38 10.89
C VAL A 218 6.21 7.05 9.40
N THR A 219 7.38 6.90 8.76
CA THR A 219 7.46 6.60 7.31
C THR A 219 6.90 5.20 7.02
N GLU A 220 7.40 4.17 7.71
CA GLU A 220 6.96 2.79 7.50
C GLU A 220 5.53 2.58 7.98
N GLY A 221 5.15 3.19 9.11
CA GLY A 221 3.77 3.17 9.60
C GLY A 221 2.79 3.79 8.60
N THR A 222 3.16 4.90 7.96
CA THR A 222 2.33 5.53 6.91
C THR A 222 2.20 4.61 5.70
N ARG A 223 3.28 3.96 5.27
CA ARG A 223 3.27 2.97 4.19
C ARG A 223 2.35 1.79 4.52
N ASP A 224 2.47 1.23 5.72
CA ASP A 224 1.66 0.10 6.17
C ASP A 224 0.18 0.44 6.32
N THR A 225 -0.15 1.68 6.70
CA THR A 225 -1.56 2.11 6.80
C THR A 225 -2.26 2.13 5.44
N GLU A 226 -1.56 2.51 4.36
CA GLU A 226 -2.09 2.48 2.99
C GLU A 226 -2.36 1.04 2.53
N VAL A 227 -1.35 0.18 2.69
CA VAL A 227 -1.43 -1.23 2.30
C VAL A 227 -2.51 -1.96 3.08
N SER A 228 -2.58 -1.75 4.40
CA SER A 228 -3.59 -2.38 5.25
C SER A 228 -4.99 -1.84 4.98
N ALA A 229 -5.15 -0.55 4.62
CA ALA A 229 -6.43 -0.02 4.20
C ALA A 229 -6.92 -0.67 2.90
N TRP A 230 -6.02 -0.89 1.94
CA TRP A 230 -6.35 -1.59 0.70
C TRP A 230 -6.73 -3.06 0.93
N MET A 231 -5.98 -3.77 1.79
CA MET A 231 -6.30 -5.16 2.15
C MET A 231 -7.64 -5.29 2.88
N ARG A 232 -7.94 -4.36 3.81
CA ARG A 232 -9.24 -4.30 4.49
C ARG A 232 -10.38 -4.11 3.50
N GLY A 233 -10.17 -3.31 2.46
CA GLY A 233 -11.18 -3.04 1.45
C GLY A 233 -11.59 -4.27 0.65
N LYS A 234 -10.67 -5.21 0.41
CA LYS A 234 -10.92 -6.44 -0.35
C LYS A 234 -11.63 -7.56 0.45
N GLY A 235 -12.05 -7.30 1.69
CA GLY A 235 -12.66 -8.32 2.54
C GLY A 235 -11.71 -9.44 2.97
N LEU A 236 -10.41 -9.32 2.67
CA LEU A 236 -9.37 -10.26 3.13
C LEU A 236 -9.05 -10.09 4.61
N ALA A 237 -9.43 -8.95 5.20
CA ALA A 237 -9.42 -8.77 6.63
C ALA A 237 -10.52 -9.65 7.24
N LYS A 238 -10.16 -10.90 7.60
CA LYS A 238 -10.92 -11.77 8.49
C LYS A 238 -11.38 -10.89 9.66
N LYS A 239 -12.69 -10.63 9.76
CA LYS A 239 -13.29 -10.11 11.00
C LYS A 239 -12.74 -10.98 12.12
N PRO A 240 -12.06 -10.43 13.16
CA PRO A 240 -11.60 -11.23 14.27
C PRO A 240 -12.82 -11.94 14.86
N LYS A 241 -12.95 -13.24 14.57
CA LYS A 241 -13.96 -14.11 15.18
C LYS A 241 -13.51 -14.32 16.61
N GLY A 242 -13.94 -13.47 17.53
CA GLY A 242 -13.79 -13.73 18.95
C GLY A 242 -13.47 -12.51 19.81
N SER A 243 -14.51 -11.80 20.21
CA SER A 243 -14.74 -11.60 21.64
C SER A 243 -16.25 -11.58 21.87
N ARG A 244 -16.82 -12.79 21.93
CA ARG A 244 -18.15 -13.03 22.46
C ARG A 244 -18.02 -12.90 23.97
N ASN A 245 -17.82 -11.68 24.48
CA ASN A 245 -17.90 -11.46 25.91
C ASN A 245 -19.38 -11.51 26.29
N LYS A 246 -19.75 -12.65 26.86
CA LYS A 246 -21.04 -12.94 27.45
C LYS A 246 -21.15 -12.09 28.72
N THR A 247 -21.61 -10.84 28.59
CA THR A 247 -22.21 -10.12 29.71
C THR A 247 -23.71 -10.37 29.63
N SER A 248 -24.10 -11.54 30.14
CA SER A 248 -25.45 -11.80 30.62
C SER A 248 -25.60 -11.13 31.98
N GLY A 249 -26.63 -10.30 32.13
CA GLY A 249 -27.01 -9.60 33.37
C GLY A 249 -27.46 -8.18 33.03
N GLU A 250 -28.67 -7.97 32.54
CA GLU A 250 -29.90 -7.83 33.36
C GLU A 250 -29.98 -6.46 34.06
N GLN A 251 -30.72 -5.54 33.44
CA GLN A 251 -31.51 -4.42 34.00
C GLN A 251 -31.84 -3.52 32.80
N ALA A 252 -33.09 -3.48 32.34
CA ALA A 252 -34.30 -2.97 32.96
C ALA A 252 -34.71 -1.76 32.11
N GLU A 253 -35.95 -1.82 31.65
CA GLU A 253 -36.70 -0.72 31.07
C GLU A 253 -36.60 0.49 32.00
N ASP A 254 -36.34 1.68 31.46
CA ASP A 254 -37.05 2.88 31.90
C ASP A 254 -36.88 4.01 30.88
N GLU A 255 -37.93 4.82 30.88
CA GLU A 255 -38.39 5.79 29.90
C GLU A 255 -37.56 7.08 29.86
N ASP A 256 -37.71 7.81 28.75
CA ASP A 256 -37.77 9.27 28.61
C ASP A 256 -36.88 10.15 29.52
N GLU A 257 -36.03 10.98 28.90
CA GLU A 257 -36.23 12.45 28.89
C GLU A 257 -35.10 13.16 28.13
N ASP A 258 -35.53 14.15 27.35
CA ASP A 258 -34.72 15.16 26.67
C ASP A 258 -33.82 15.90 27.67
N GLU A 259 -32.52 16.02 27.40
CA GLU A 259 -31.78 17.22 27.82
C GLU A 259 -30.54 17.49 26.95
N ASP A 260 -30.59 18.69 26.39
CA ASP A 260 -29.56 19.48 25.72
C ASP A 260 -28.38 19.73 26.67
N ASP A 261 -27.16 19.29 26.32
CA ASP A 261 -25.95 19.94 26.85
C ASP A 261 -24.77 19.85 25.87
N GLY A 262 -24.34 21.04 25.45
CA GLY A 262 -23.15 21.25 24.66
C GLY A 262 -21.89 21.04 25.48
N SER A 263 -21.04 20.09 25.07
CA SER A 263 -19.64 20.11 25.50
C SER A 263 -18.69 19.43 24.51
N SER A 264 -18.17 20.24 23.60
CA SER A 264 -16.73 20.46 23.42
C SER A 264 -15.79 19.44 24.07
N ARG A 265 -15.69 18.22 23.55
CA ARG A 265 -14.57 17.30 23.85
C ARG A 265 -13.62 17.18 22.67
N LEU A 266 -12.72 18.17 22.65
CA LEU A 266 -11.31 18.08 22.26
C LEU A 266 -10.85 16.67 21.87
N ARG A 267 -10.82 16.40 20.56
CA ARG A 267 -9.94 15.38 20.00
C ARG A 267 -8.50 15.84 20.27
N ARG A 268 -7.89 15.29 21.32
CA ARG A 268 -6.47 15.46 21.64
C ARG A 268 -5.64 15.10 20.40
N ARG A 269 -4.91 16.09 19.87
CA ARG A 269 -3.90 15.90 18.84
C ARG A 269 -2.63 15.36 19.51
N PRO A 270 -2.05 14.23 19.08
CA PRO A 270 -0.80 13.69 19.64
C PRO A 270 0.48 14.52 19.35
N CYS A 271 0.40 15.78 18.91
CA CYS A 271 1.56 16.54 18.46
C CYS A 271 2.05 17.64 19.44
N GLU A 272 1.33 17.96 20.51
CA GLU A 272 1.77 19.03 21.43
C GLU A 272 2.68 18.55 22.57
N GLU A 273 2.70 17.26 22.89
CA GLU A 273 3.50 16.75 24.02
C GLU A 273 5.01 16.74 23.74
N PHE A 274 5.42 16.76 22.48
CA PHE A 274 6.84 16.86 22.11
C PHE A 274 7.39 18.30 22.12
N ARG A 275 6.53 19.32 22.03
CA ARG A 275 6.98 20.72 22.05
C ARG A 275 7.36 21.19 23.45
N GLY A 276 6.69 20.67 24.48
CA GLY A 276 6.95 21.04 25.88
C GLY A 276 8.24 20.48 26.47
N ARG A 277 8.85 19.43 25.89
CA ARG A 277 10.11 18.85 26.41
C ARG A 277 11.37 19.55 25.90
N VAL A 278 11.31 20.24 24.76
CA VAL A 278 12.48 20.93 24.18
C VAL A 278 12.70 22.29 24.85
N GLU A 279 11.63 22.97 25.32
CA GLU A 279 11.75 24.22 26.09
C GLU A 279 12.20 24.00 27.55
N ALA A 280 12.17 22.77 28.07
CA ALA A 280 12.63 22.46 29.43
C ALA A 280 14.14 22.12 29.52
N LEU A 281 14.85 22.09 28.38
CA LEU A 281 16.27 21.73 28.27
C LEU A 281 17.15 22.84 27.65
N MET A 282 16.58 24.01 27.39
CA MET A 282 17.31 25.26 27.09
C MET A 282 17.16 26.23 28.26
#